data_AF-A0A0N8ESJ4-F1
#
_entry.id   AF-A0A0N8ESJ4-F1
#
_cell.length_a   1.000
_cell.length_b   1.000
_cell.length_c   1.000
_cell.angle_alpha   90.00
_cell.angle_beta   90.00
_cell.angle_gamma   90.00
#
_symmetry.space_group_name_H-M   'P 1'
#
loop_
_entity.id
_entity.type
_entity.pdbx_description
1 polymer ?
#
loop_
_entity_poly.entity_id
_entity_poly.type
_entity_poly.pdbx_seq_one_letter_code
_entity_poly.pdbx_strand_id
1 'polypeptide(L)'
;MAAVFWPTAGAVASVSSGVRSRVTGVRVPRPSSTMSDDGARLSEGSSEARAAAVSDIQELMRRKEEIEAQIKANYDVLEGQKDVGMDEPLVDCEGYPRADVDLYQVRTARHNIICLQNDHKALMKQVEEALHQLHARDKEKQARDLAEAHREALSRRPGQDESQGPPQAFARVNSVSVGSPASFAGLQVDDEIVEFGSVNAQNFQSLQNVGSVVQHSQGRPLNVTVIRRGERQQLRLVPTRWAGKGLLGCNIVPLQR
;
A
#
# COMPACT_ATOMS: atom_id res chain seq x y z
N MET A 1 -4.73 -24.45 49.54
CA MET A 1 -3.52 -25.20 49.14
C MET A 1 -3.84 -26.69 49.25
N ALA A 2 -4.20 -27.32 48.14
CA ALA A 2 -4.32 -28.77 48.04
C ALA A 2 -4.03 -29.12 46.57
N ALA A 3 -2.78 -29.50 46.32
CA ALA A 3 -2.29 -29.93 45.02
C ALA A 3 -2.74 -31.39 44.81
N VAL A 4 -3.41 -31.66 43.68
CA VAL A 4 -3.67 -33.03 43.23
C VAL A 4 -2.66 -33.35 42.15
N PHE A 5 -1.78 -34.27 42.50
CA PHE A 5 -0.66 -34.79 41.73
C PHE A 5 -1.12 -36.09 41.06
N TRP A 6 -0.96 -36.21 39.74
CA TRP A 6 -1.10 -37.50 39.04
C TRP A 6 0.17 -37.78 38.22
N PRO A 7 0.78 -38.98 38.36
CA PRO A 7 2.06 -39.28 37.73
C PRO A 7 1.94 -40.14 36.45
N THR A 8 2.82 -39.80 35.49
CA THR A 8 3.67 -40.65 34.63
C THR A 8 3.12 -41.81 33.77
N ALA A 9 3.47 -41.67 32.47
CA ALA A 9 4.24 -42.59 31.62
C ALA A 9 3.60 -43.89 31.08
N GLY A 10 3.75 -44.08 29.77
CA GLY A 10 3.49 -45.32 29.06
C GLY A 10 3.98 -45.26 27.61
N ALA A 11 5.30 -45.23 27.42
CA ALA A 11 5.92 -45.49 26.13
C ALA A 11 5.90 -46.99 25.84
N VAL A 12 5.44 -47.39 24.66
CA VAL A 12 5.64 -48.76 24.15
C VAL A 12 6.04 -48.68 22.68
N ALA A 13 7.27 -49.10 22.41
CA ALA A 13 7.77 -49.42 21.08
C ALA A 13 7.75 -50.94 20.92
N SER A 14 7.31 -51.47 19.77
CA SER A 14 7.91 -52.69 19.20
C SER A 14 7.42 -53.05 17.79
N VAL A 15 8.41 -53.12 16.90
CA VAL A 15 8.71 -54.22 15.96
C VAL A 15 7.91 -54.41 14.67
N SER A 16 8.69 -54.22 13.61
CA SER A 16 8.59 -54.64 12.21
C SER A 16 8.20 -56.10 11.97
N SER A 17 7.46 -56.32 10.88
CA SER A 17 7.60 -57.52 10.06
C SER A 17 7.44 -57.16 8.58
N GLY A 18 8.47 -57.52 7.81
CA GLY A 18 8.53 -57.27 6.37
C GLY A 18 7.88 -58.38 5.56
N VAL A 19 7.30 -58.01 4.43
CA VAL A 19 6.99 -58.91 3.33
C VAL A 19 7.54 -58.28 2.05
N ARG A 20 8.45 -59.03 1.40
CA ARG A 20 8.91 -58.77 0.03
C ARG A 20 7.88 -59.35 -0.94
N SER A 21 7.52 -58.60 -1.98
CA SER A 21 7.12 -59.20 -3.25
C SER A 21 7.60 -58.37 -4.44
N ARG A 22 7.84 -59.07 -5.54
CA ARG A 22 8.61 -58.66 -6.72
C ARG A 22 7.79 -57.80 -7.70
N VAL A 23 8.47 -56.78 -8.23
CA VAL A 23 8.49 -56.25 -9.61
C VAL A 23 7.36 -56.68 -10.55
N THR A 24 6.57 -55.69 -10.98
CA THR A 24 6.19 -55.49 -12.38
C THR A 24 6.16 -53.99 -12.69
N GLY A 25 6.83 -53.60 -13.78
CA GLY A 25 7.00 -52.21 -14.16
C GLY A 25 5.70 -51.58 -14.66
N VAL A 26 5.40 -50.39 -14.14
CA VAL A 26 4.47 -49.45 -14.75
C VAL A 26 5.18 -48.11 -14.90
N ARG A 27 5.19 -47.63 -16.14
CA ARG A 27 5.86 -46.44 -16.64
C ARG A 27 5.33 -45.19 -15.93
N VAL A 28 6.20 -44.50 -15.19
CA VAL A 28 5.91 -43.19 -14.59
C VAL A 28 5.79 -42.15 -15.71
N PRO A 29 4.67 -41.42 -15.86
CA PRO A 29 4.65 -40.26 -16.74
C PRO A 29 5.45 -39.14 -16.06
N ARG A 30 6.37 -38.53 -16.79
CA ARG A 30 7.10 -37.34 -16.35
C ARG A 30 6.09 -36.21 -16.13
N PRO A 31 6.16 -35.44 -15.03
CA PRO A 31 5.42 -34.19 -14.96
C PRO A 31 6.03 -33.24 -15.99
N SER A 32 5.25 -32.93 -17.03
CA SER A 32 5.50 -31.79 -17.89
C SER A 32 5.38 -30.53 -17.04
N SER A 33 6.49 -29.83 -16.83
CA SER A 33 6.54 -28.53 -16.19
C SER A 33 5.67 -27.52 -16.97
N THR A 34 4.42 -27.37 -16.54
CA THR A 34 3.61 -26.17 -16.81
C THR A 34 3.88 -25.18 -15.69
N MET A 35 4.96 -24.42 -15.81
CA MET A 35 5.14 -23.20 -15.01
C MET A 35 4.26 -22.12 -15.62
N SER A 36 3.14 -21.78 -14.97
CA SER A 36 2.47 -20.45 -15.03
C SER A 36 1.17 -20.34 -14.22
N ASP A 37 0.66 -21.41 -13.59
CA ASP A 37 -0.69 -21.38 -12.97
C ASP A 37 -0.72 -21.31 -11.43
N ASP A 38 0.44 -21.35 -10.75
CA ASP A 38 0.49 -21.30 -9.27
C ASP A 38 0.27 -19.90 -8.68
N GLY A 39 0.47 -18.83 -9.45
CA GLY A 39 0.29 -17.46 -8.97
C GLY A 39 -1.18 -17.05 -8.81
N ALA A 40 -2.08 -17.60 -9.65
CA ALA A 40 -3.49 -17.24 -9.65
C ALA A 40 -4.23 -17.84 -8.44
N ARG A 41 -3.95 -19.10 -8.08
CA ARG A 41 -4.62 -19.81 -6.98
C ARG A 41 -4.34 -19.22 -5.59
N LEU A 42 -3.16 -18.63 -5.39
CA LEU A 42 -2.79 -17.99 -4.12
C LEU A 42 -3.48 -16.63 -3.93
N SER A 43 -3.77 -15.92 -5.03
CA SER A 43 -4.47 -14.63 -5.00
C SER A 43 -5.95 -14.78 -4.70
N GLU A 44 -6.62 -15.80 -5.27
CA GLU A 44 -8.05 -16.06 -5.05
C GLU A 44 -8.34 -16.50 -3.60
N GLY A 45 -7.53 -17.41 -3.04
CA GLY A 45 -7.69 -17.87 -1.64
C GLY A 45 -7.51 -16.76 -0.59
N SER A 46 -6.69 -15.74 -0.88
CA SER A 46 -6.54 -14.56 -0.01
C SER A 46 -7.78 -13.67 -0.02
N SER A 47 -8.52 -13.62 -1.13
CA SER A 47 -9.74 -12.80 -1.26
C SER A 47 -10.92 -13.46 -0.55
N GLU A 48 -11.06 -14.78 -0.68
CA GLU A 48 -12.11 -15.55 0.01
C GLU A 48 -11.91 -15.55 1.53
N ALA A 49 -10.67 -15.72 2.01
CA ALA A 49 -10.37 -15.64 3.44
C ALA A 49 -10.66 -14.25 4.04
N ARG A 50 -10.50 -13.19 3.24
CA ARG A 50 -10.87 -11.82 3.62
C ARG A 50 -12.39 -11.67 3.72
N ALA A 51 -13.13 -12.18 2.74
CA ALA A 51 -14.59 -12.15 2.76
C ALA A 51 -15.16 -12.92 3.97
N ALA A 52 -14.59 -14.09 4.28
CA ALA A 52 -14.96 -14.87 5.46
C ALA A 52 -14.69 -14.09 6.76
N ALA A 53 -13.50 -13.51 6.92
CA ALA A 53 -13.16 -12.71 8.11
C ALA A 53 -14.08 -11.48 8.28
N VAL A 54 -14.48 -10.84 7.18
CA VAL A 54 -15.44 -9.72 7.21
C VAL A 54 -16.83 -10.21 7.63
N SER A 55 -17.26 -11.38 7.15
CA SER A 55 -18.52 -12.02 7.59
C SER A 55 -18.50 -12.32 9.09
N ASP A 56 -17.41 -12.90 9.59
CA ASP A 56 -17.25 -13.21 11.02
C ASP A 56 -17.34 -11.94 11.89
N ILE A 57 -16.73 -10.83 11.44
CA ILE A 57 -16.82 -9.54 12.12
C ILE A 57 -18.27 -9.01 12.13
N GLN A 58 -19.00 -9.14 11.02
CA GLN A 58 -20.40 -8.73 10.95
C GLN A 58 -21.28 -9.55 11.90
N GLU A 59 -21.03 -10.85 12.02
CA GLU A 59 -21.73 -11.71 12.98
C GLU A 59 -21.44 -11.32 14.43
N LEU A 60 -20.17 -11.02 14.75
CA LEU A 60 -19.80 -10.51 16.09
C LEU A 60 -20.49 -9.18 16.41
N MET A 61 -20.59 -8.27 15.44
CA MET A 61 -21.30 -7.00 15.60
C MET A 61 -22.80 -7.20 15.82
N ARG A 62 -23.42 -8.10 15.04
CA ARG A 62 -24.84 -8.44 15.23
C ARG A 62 -25.08 -9.03 16.63
N ARG A 63 -24.20 -9.90 17.10
CA ARG A 63 -24.32 -10.51 18.43
C ARG A 63 -24.12 -9.49 19.56
N LYS A 64 -23.24 -8.50 19.36
CA LYS A 64 -23.11 -7.34 20.26
C LYS A 64 -24.45 -6.58 20.36
N GLU A 65 -25.08 -6.27 19.23
CA GLU A 65 -26.37 -5.55 19.22
C GLU A 65 -27.48 -6.32 19.94
N GLU A 66 -27.50 -7.65 19.78
CA GLU A 66 -28.46 -8.50 20.48
C GLU A 66 -28.25 -8.48 22.01
N ILE A 67 -27.00 -8.56 22.47
CA ILE A 67 -26.68 -8.46 23.90
C ILE A 67 -26.99 -7.06 24.44
N GLU A 68 -26.72 -5.99 23.68
CA GLU A 68 -27.09 -4.63 24.08
C GLU A 68 -28.61 -4.47 24.19
N ALA A 69 -29.36 -5.06 23.28
CA ALA A 69 -30.83 -5.09 23.35
C ALA A 69 -31.33 -5.85 24.58
N GLN A 70 -30.71 -7.00 24.92
CA GLN A 70 -31.04 -7.76 26.12
C GLN A 70 -30.68 -7.00 27.40
N ILE A 71 -29.52 -6.35 27.44
CA ILE A 71 -29.10 -5.50 28.57
C ILE A 71 -30.14 -4.40 28.77
N LYS A 72 -30.50 -3.69 27.69
CA LYS A 72 -31.52 -2.64 27.73
C LYS A 72 -32.86 -3.16 28.25
N ALA A 73 -33.35 -4.29 27.75
CA ALA A 73 -34.60 -4.88 28.21
C ALA A 73 -34.58 -5.23 29.72
N ASN A 74 -33.45 -5.70 30.25
CA ASN A 74 -33.32 -5.95 31.69
C ASN A 74 -33.25 -4.64 32.50
N TYR A 75 -32.65 -3.58 31.96
CA TYR A 75 -32.70 -2.24 32.57
C TYR A 75 -34.12 -1.67 32.59
N ASP A 76 -34.88 -1.83 31.50
CA ASP A 76 -36.28 -1.39 31.43
C ASP A 76 -37.14 -2.10 32.51
N VAL A 77 -36.85 -3.38 32.80
CA VAL A 77 -37.49 -4.12 33.92
C VAL A 77 -37.13 -3.51 35.27
N LEU A 78 -35.91 -3.03 35.47
CA LEU A 78 -35.49 -2.38 36.72
C LEU A 78 -36.09 -0.98 36.85
N GLU A 79 -36.16 -0.19 35.77
CA GLU A 79 -36.80 1.13 35.76
C GLU A 79 -38.31 1.06 36.02
N GLY A 80 -38.95 -0.05 35.63
CA GLY A 80 -40.35 -0.32 35.96
C GLY A 80 -40.60 -0.62 37.44
N GLN A 81 -39.56 -0.93 38.22
CA GLN A 81 -39.64 -1.14 39.67
C GLN A 81 -39.32 0.17 40.41
N LYS A 82 -40.04 0.43 41.50
CA LYS A 82 -39.93 1.68 42.28
C LYS A 82 -38.51 1.91 42.80
N ASP A 83 -37.82 2.94 42.32
CA ASP A 83 -36.56 3.49 42.85
C ASP A 83 -35.46 2.46 43.24
N VAL A 84 -35.42 1.30 42.59
CA VAL A 84 -34.40 0.26 42.81
C VAL A 84 -33.54 0.13 41.55
N GLY A 85 -32.37 0.78 41.56
CA GLY A 85 -31.38 0.68 40.49
C GLY A 85 -30.56 -0.62 40.56
N MET A 86 -29.35 -0.62 40.01
CA MET A 86 -28.46 -1.81 40.07
C MET A 86 -27.82 -2.02 41.44
N ASP A 87 -27.61 -0.95 42.20
CA ASP A 87 -26.79 -0.97 43.42
C ASP A 87 -27.59 -0.69 44.69
N GLU A 88 -28.87 -0.31 44.56
CA GLU A 88 -29.73 0.03 45.70
C GLU A 88 -30.01 -1.17 46.63
N PRO A 89 -30.14 -0.93 47.95
CA PRO A 89 -30.49 -1.97 48.92
C PRO A 89 -31.90 -2.53 48.69
N LEU A 90 -32.01 -3.87 48.69
CA LEU A 90 -33.28 -4.59 48.59
C LEU A 90 -34.00 -4.77 49.94
N VAL A 91 -33.46 -4.17 50.99
CA VAL A 91 -33.99 -4.22 52.35
C VAL A 91 -34.46 -2.84 52.78
N ASP A 92 -35.40 -2.80 53.71
CA ASP A 92 -35.85 -1.58 54.36
C ASP A 92 -34.86 -1.13 55.46
N CYS A 93 -35.21 -0.06 56.17
CA CYS A 93 -34.41 0.49 57.27
C CYS A 93 -34.33 -0.43 58.51
N GLU A 94 -35.23 -1.41 58.62
CA GLU A 94 -35.26 -2.39 59.71
C GLU A 94 -34.54 -3.70 59.34
N GLY A 95 -34.13 -3.84 58.06
CA GLY A 95 -33.41 -5.00 57.54
C GLY A 95 -34.31 -6.11 56.99
N TYR A 96 -35.60 -5.84 56.80
CA TYR A 96 -36.54 -6.79 56.20
C TYR A 96 -36.62 -6.61 54.68
N PRO A 97 -36.99 -7.67 53.93
CA PRO A 97 -37.17 -7.58 52.48
C PRO A 97 -38.29 -6.60 52.14
N ARG A 98 -38.02 -5.68 51.22
CA ARG A 98 -38.99 -4.69 50.75
C ARG A 98 -40.20 -5.35 50.11
N ALA A 99 -41.39 -5.03 50.64
CA ALA A 99 -42.67 -5.57 50.14
C ALA A 99 -43.23 -4.78 48.95
N ASP A 100 -42.70 -3.58 48.68
CA ASP A 100 -43.09 -2.69 47.60
C ASP A 100 -42.43 -3.01 46.25
N VAL A 101 -41.48 -3.96 46.22
CA VAL A 101 -40.66 -4.31 45.06
C VAL A 101 -40.67 -5.81 44.84
N ASP A 102 -40.72 -6.26 43.58
CA ASP A 102 -40.50 -7.66 43.26
C ASP A 102 -38.99 -7.99 43.31
N LEU A 103 -38.56 -8.44 44.50
CA LEU A 103 -37.18 -8.83 44.81
C LEU A 103 -36.64 -9.91 43.87
N TYR A 104 -37.50 -10.81 43.39
CA TYR A 104 -37.10 -11.91 42.53
C TYR A 104 -36.78 -11.40 41.12
N GLN A 105 -37.65 -10.55 40.57
CA GLN A 105 -37.42 -9.93 39.28
C GLN A 105 -36.18 -9.03 39.31
N VAL A 106 -36.04 -8.18 40.34
CA VAL A 106 -34.87 -7.30 40.46
C VAL A 106 -33.58 -8.09 40.58
N ARG A 107 -33.53 -9.13 41.43
CA ARG A 107 -32.32 -9.94 41.60
C ARG A 107 -31.93 -10.66 40.31
N THR A 108 -32.93 -11.18 39.59
CA THR A 108 -32.73 -11.86 38.31
C THR A 108 -32.24 -10.89 37.25
N ALA A 109 -32.88 -9.72 37.11
CA ALA A 109 -32.48 -8.69 36.16
C ALA A 109 -31.06 -8.18 36.45
N ARG A 110 -30.73 -7.90 37.72
CA ARG A 110 -29.37 -7.50 38.13
C ARG A 110 -28.32 -8.56 37.76
N HIS A 111 -28.62 -9.82 38.06
CA HIS A 111 -27.71 -10.92 37.72
C HIS A 111 -27.50 -11.03 36.20
N ASN A 112 -28.58 -10.99 35.43
CA ASN A 112 -28.53 -11.06 33.97
C ASN A 112 -27.74 -9.90 33.37
N ILE A 113 -27.95 -8.67 33.85
CA ILE A 113 -27.21 -7.49 33.40
C ILE A 113 -25.72 -7.67 33.61
N ILE A 114 -25.30 -8.13 34.80
CA ILE A 114 -23.87 -8.33 35.11
C ILE A 114 -23.26 -9.38 34.17
N CYS A 115 -23.95 -10.52 33.98
CA CYS A 115 -23.49 -11.57 33.07
C CYS A 115 -23.38 -11.06 31.63
N LEU A 116 -24.43 -10.41 31.12
CA LEU A 116 -24.47 -9.86 29.76
C LEU A 116 -23.44 -8.74 29.55
N GLN A 117 -23.18 -7.91 30.55
CA GLN A 117 -22.13 -6.88 30.48
C GLN A 117 -20.72 -7.50 30.40
N ASN A 118 -20.48 -8.60 31.09
CA ASN A 118 -19.21 -9.32 30.99
C ASN A 118 -19.06 -9.97 29.60
N ASP A 119 -20.12 -10.57 29.08
CA ASP A 119 -20.14 -11.14 27.73
C ASP A 119 -19.96 -10.06 26.65
N HIS A 120 -20.59 -8.90 26.82
CA HIS A 120 -20.43 -7.75 25.94
C HIS A 120 -18.97 -7.27 25.91
N LYS A 121 -18.33 -7.14 27.08
CA LYS A 121 -16.90 -6.80 27.17
C LYS A 121 -16.02 -7.85 26.46
N ALA A 122 -16.34 -9.14 26.62
CA ALA A 122 -15.62 -10.21 25.95
C ALA A 122 -15.78 -10.14 24.42
N LEU A 123 -16.99 -9.90 23.92
CA LEU A 123 -17.25 -9.72 22.48
C LEU A 123 -16.59 -8.49 21.90
N MET A 124 -16.60 -7.36 22.62
CA MET A 124 -15.90 -6.15 22.18
C MET A 124 -14.41 -6.40 21.98
N LYS A 125 -13.79 -7.16 22.88
CA LYS A 125 -12.39 -7.58 22.74
C LYS A 125 -12.18 -8.48 21.52
N GLN A 126 -13.10 -9.42 21.25
CA GLN A 126 -13.01 -10.28 20.06
C GLN A 126 -13.15 -9.49 18.76
N VAL A 127 -14.05 -8.49 18.70
CA VAL A 127 -14.20 -7.60 17.55
C VAL A 127 -12.92 -6.80 17.31
N GLU A 128 -12.32 -6.25 18.37
CA GLU A 128 -11.04 -5.54 18.28
C GLU A 128 -9.93 -6.44 17.74
N GLU A 129 -9.78 -7.65 18.27
CA GLU A 129 -8.80 -8.64 17.81
C GLU A 129 -9.01 -9.02 16.34
N ALA A 130 -10.25 -9.28 15.92
CA ALA A 130 -10.58 -9.63 14.55
C ALA A 130 -10.27 -8.49 13.56
N LEU A 131 -10.59 -7.25 13.94
CA LEU A 131 -10.32 -6.06 13.13
C LEU A 131 -8.81 -5.81 12.98
N HIS A 132 -8.06 -5.93 14.09
CA HIS A 132 -6.61 -5.82 14.07
C HIS A 132 -5.96 -6.90 13.20
N GLN A 133 -6.44 -8.15 13.24
CA GLN A 133 -5.95 -9.23 12.37
C GLN A 133 -6.20 -8.94 10.89
N LEU A 134 -7.38 -8.43 10.54
CA LEU A 134 -7.72 -8.06 9.17
C LEU A 134 -6.78 -6.95 8.64
N HIS A 135 -6.60 -5.89 9.43
CA HIS A 135 -5.72 -4.77 9.05
C HIS A 135 -4.24 -5.14 9.06
N ALA A 136 -3.80 -6.00 9.97
CA ALA A 136 -2.43 -6.50 9.98
C ALA A 136 -2.11 -7.29 8.70
N ARG A 137 -3.04 -8.17 8.27
CA ARG A 137 -2.93 -8.92 7.01
C ARG A 137 -2.92 -7.99 5.79
N ASP A 138 -3.83 -7.01 5.76
CA ASP A 138 -3.89 -6.03 4.67
C ASP A 138 -2.62 -5.18 4.59
N LYS A 139 -2.10 -4.74 5.74
CA LYS A 139 -0.86 -3.96 5.83
C LYS A 139 0.36 -4.78 5.40
N GLU A 140 0.43 -6.06 5.78
CA GLU A 140 1.50 -6.96 5.35
C GLU A 140 1.44 -7.20 3.84
N LYS A 141 0.26 -7.45 3.29
CA LYS A 141 0.07 -7.60 1.84
C LYS A 141 0.48 -6.33 1.10
N GLN A 142 0.00 -5.17 1.55
CA GLN A 142 0.36 -3.88 0.96
C GLN A 142 1.88 -3.61 1.05
N ALA A 143 2.52 -3.97 2.16
CA ALA A 143 3.96 -3.83 2.32
C ALA A 143 4.73 -4.79 1.39
N ARG A 144 4.25 -6.02 1.20
CA ARG A 144 4.82 -6.97 0.23
C ARG A 144 4.67 -6.46 -1.19
N ASP A 145 3.49 -5.99 -1.58
CA ASP A 145 3.22 -5.44 -2.91
C ASP A 145 4.10 -4.21 -3.18
N LEU A 146 4.28 -3.32 -2.19
CA LEU A 146 5.18 -2.16 -2.28
C LEU A 146 6.66 -2.59 -2.37
N ALA A 147 7.08 -3.59 -1.60
CA ALA A 147 8.45 -4.11 -1.65
C ALA A 147 8.74 -4.82 -2.97
N GLU A 148 7.76 -5.52 -3.53
CA GLU A 148 7.84 -6.16 -4.84
C GLU A 148 7.90 -5.12 -5.96
N ALA A 149 7.01 -4.11 -5.95
CA ALA A 149 7.06 -3.00 -6.89
C ALA A 149 8.39 -2.22 -6.82
N HIS A 150 8.92 -2.02 -5.60
CA HIS A 150 10.23 -1.40 -5.42
C HIS A 150 11.38 -2.28 -5.92
N ARG A 151 11.29 -3.60 -5.70
CA ARG A 151 12.27 -4.58 -6.22
C ARG A 151 12.20 -4.68 -7.74
N GLU A 152 11.03 -4.60 -8.34
CA GLU A 152 10.82 -4.49 -9.79
C GLU A 152 11.37 -3.18 -10.33
N ALA A 153 11.19 -2.06 -9.62
CA ALA A 153 11.78 -0.77 -9.99
C ALA A 153 13.32 -0.78 -9.91
N LEU A 154 13.91 -1.49 -8.95
CA LEU A 154 15.37 -1.65 -8.80
C LEU A 154 15.96 -2.67 -9.78
N SER A 155 15.25 -3.76 -10.08
CA SER A 155 15.66 -4.77 -11.06
C SER A 155 15.52 -4.24 -12.49
N ARG A 156 14.56 -3.35 -12.72
CA ARG A 156 14.52 -2.43 -13.87
C ARG A 156 15.63 -1.39 -13.70
N ARG A 157 16.87 -1.82 -13.91
CA ARG A 157 18.11 -1.01 -13.81
C ARG A 157 17.87 0.47 -14.17
N PRO A 158 18.08 1.43 -13.25
CA PRO A 158 18.22 2.85 -13.57
C PRO A 158 19.58 3.17 -14.26
N GLY A 159 20.11 2.22 -15.04
CA GLY A 159 21.45 2.27 -15.64
C GLY A 159 21.48 1.89 -17.11
N GLN A 160 20.33 1.92 -17.79
CA GLN A 160 20.22 1.76 -19.24
C GLN A 160 19.33 2.86 -19.81
N ASP A 161 19.74 4.12 -19.62
CA ASP A 161 19.32 5.23 -20.50
C ASP A 161 20.32 5.42 -21.65
N GLU A 162 20.87 4.31 -22.14
CA GLU A 162 21.70 4.24 -23.35
C GLU A 162 21.07 3.19 -24.30
N SER A 163 19.80 3.39 -24.62
CA SER A 163 19.16 2.74 -25.78
C SER A 163 18.17 3.64 -26.52
N GLN A 164 18.26 4.96 -26.34
CA GLN A 164 18.14 5.82 -27.52
C GLN A 164 19.44 5.61 -28.30
N GLY A 165 19.37 5.51 -29.63
CA GLY A 165 20.57 5.41 -30.48
C GLY A 165 21.57 6.56 -30.22
N PRO A 166 22.67 6.64 -30.98
CA PRO A 166 23.61 7.75 -30.85
C PRO A 166 22.83 9.08 -30.76
N PRO A 167 23.16 9.94 -29.79
CA PRO A 167 22.38 11.13 -29.43
C PRO A 167 22.13 11.93 -30.70
N GLN A 168 20.88 11.91 -31.18
CA GLN A 168 20.57 12.47 -32.48
C GLN A 168 20.50 13.98 -32.33
N ALA A 169 21.54 14.67 -32.78
CA ALA A 169 21.48 16.11 -32.90
C ALA A 169 20.47 16.50 -33.98
N PHE A 170 19.53 17.38 -33.62
CA PHE A 170 18.50 17.86 -34.55
C PHE A 170 18.86 19.23 -35.14
N ALA A 171 19.82 19.94 -34.54
CA ALA A 171 20.23 21.26 -34.99
C ALA A 171 21.71 21.53 -34.70
N ARG A 172 22.31 22.44 -35.46
CA ARG A 172 23.69 22.90 -35.28
C ARG A 172 23.73 24.42 -35.13
N VAL A 173 24.65 24.91 -34.32
CA VAL A 173 24.90 26.34 -34.14
C VAL A 173 25.78 26.85 -35.27
N ASN A 174 25.29 27.78 -36.08
CA ASN A 174 26.01 28.36 -37.21
C ASN A 174 26.81 29.62 -36.80
N SER A 175 26.26 30.43 -35.89
CA SER A 175 26.97 31.60 -35.38
C SER A 175 26.47 31.99 -34.00
N VAL A 176 27.37 32.52 -33.17
CA VAL A 176 27.06 33.06 -31.84
C VAL A 176 27.58 34.48 -31.78
N SER A 177 26.73 35.42 -31.37
CA SER A 177 27.12 36.81 -31.20
C SER A 177 27.84 37.02 -29.86
N VAL A 178 28.95 37.74 -29.87
CA VAL A 178 29.73 38.04 -28.66
C VAL A 178 28.90 38.89 -27.70
N GLY A 179 28.90 38.53 -26.42
CA GLY A 179 28.09 39.22 -25.39
C GLY A 179 26.59 38.91 -25.47
N SER A 180 26.18 37.88 -26.22
CA SER A 180 24.82 37.36 -26.22
C SER A 180 24.57 36.36 -25.07
N PRO A 181 23.32 36.13 -24.67
CA PRO A 181 22.98 35.10 -23.68
C PRO A 181 23.49 33.70 -24.04
N ALA A 182 23.51 33.35 -25.34
CA ALA A 182 24.10 32.09 -25.81
C ALA A 182 25.62 32.05 -25.60
N SER A 183 26.32 33.15 -25.83
CA SER A 183 27.77 33.25 -25.57
C SER A 183 28.09 33.11 -24.08
N PHE A 184 27.31 33.76 -23.21
CA PHE A 184 27.47 33.62 -21.75
C PHE A 184 27.14 32.22 -21.24
N ALA A 185 26.20 31.53 -21.89
CA ALA A 185 25.87 30.13 -21.61
C ALA A 185 26.96 29.15 -22.04
N GLY A 186 27.99 29.59 -22.78
CA GLY A 186 29.09 28.75 -23.26
C GLY A 186 28.80 28.03 -24.58
N LEU A 187 27.76 28.43 -25.31
CA LEU A 187 27.45 27.92 -26.65
C LEU A 187 28.53 28.37 -27.65
N GLN A 188 29.01 27.47 -28.49
CA GLN A 188 30.02 27.73 -29.52
C GLN A 188 29.49 27.44 -30.92
N VAL A 189 30.19 27.95 -31.93
CA VAL A 189 29.93 27.63 -33.33
C VAL A 189 30.25 26.14 -33.55
N ASP A 190 29.46 25.48 -34.39
CA ASP A 190 29.50 24.05 -34.70
C ASP A 190 29.06 23.10 -33.58
N ASP A 191 28.53 23.62 -32.47
CA ASP A 191 27.90 22.78 -31.45
C ASP A 191 26.62 22.12 -32.01
N GLU A 192 26.50 20.82 -31.81
CA GLU A 192 25.36 20.01 -32.22
C GLU A 192 24.37 19.87 -31.07
N ILE A 193 23.15 20.39 -31.23
CA ILE A 193 22.13 20.44 -30.17
C ILE A 193 21.32 19.13 -30.19
N VAL A 194 21.32 18.45 -29.05
CA VAL A 194 20.58 17.20 -28.83
C VAL A 194 19.25 17.48 -28.14
N GLU A 195 19.26 18.41 -27.18
CA GLU A 195 18.11 18.77 -26.36
C GLU A 195 18.17 20.26 -26.04
N PHE A 196 17.02 20.92 -26.15
CA PHE A 196 16.85 22.33 -25.86
C PHE A 196 15.61 22.53 -24.99
N GLY A 197 15.80 22.57 -23.67
CA GLY A 197 14.71 22.72 -22.69
C GLY A 197 13.73 21.56 -22.76
N SER A 198 12.57 21.79 -23.38
CA SER A 198 11.52 20.78 -23.59
C SER A 198 11.49 20.21 -25.00
N VAL A 199 12.41 20.63 -25.87
CA VAL A 199 12.49 20.20 -27.28
C VAL A 199 13.63 19.21 -27.43
N ASN A 200 13.27 18.00 -27.85
CA ASN A 200 14.21 16.91 -28.15
C ASN A 200 14.12 16.54 -29.63
N ALA A 201 15.06 15.73 -30.12
CA ALA A 201 15.07 15.22 -31.50
C ALA A 201 13.73 14.57 -31.93
N GLN A 202 13.02 13.94 -30.99
CA GLN A 202 11.71 13.32 -31.25
C GLN A 202 10.55 14.31 -31.41
N ASN A 203 10.66 15.52 -30.83
CA ASN A 203 9.60 16.54 -30.81
C ASN A 203 9.98 17.80 -31.64
N PHE A 204 11.09 17.72 -32.37
CA PHE A 204 11.56 18.81 -33.21
C PHE A 204 10.86 18.77 -34.58
N GLN A 205 9.87 19.64 -34.76
CA GLN A 205 9.16 19.79 -36.05
C GLN A 205 9.70 20.97 -36.86
N SER A 206 10.01 22.09 -36.19
CA SER A 206 10.61 23.27 -36.82
C SER A 206 11.38 24.11 -35.80
N LEU A 207 12.24 25.01 -36.28
CA LEU A 207 12.93 26.01 -35.45
C LEU A 207 11.98 26.91 -34.66
N GLN A 208 10.70 27.00 -35.04
CA GLN A 208 9.70 27.78 -34.30
C GLN A 208 9.44 27.19 -32.90
N ASN A 209 9.56 25.87 -32.72
CA ASN A 209 9.38 25.22 -31.41
C ASN A 209 10.43 25.72 -30.42
N VAL A 210 11.68 25.86 -30.88
CA VAL A 210 12.78 26.44 -30.08
C VAL A 210 12.47 27.91 -29.76
N GLY A 211 12.05 28.70 -30.75
CA GLY A 211 11.66 30.09 -30.54
C GLY A 211 10.54 30.26 -29.51
N SER A 212 9.50 29.43 -29.57
CA SER A 212 8.38 29.43 -28.62
C SER A 212 8.84 29.09 -27.21
N VAL A 213 9.66 28.06 -27.01
CA VAL A 213 10.18 27.68 -25.67
C VAL A 213 11.01 28.80 -25.07
N VAL A 214 11.84 29.45 -25.87
CA VAL A 214 12.67 30.59 -25.48
C VAL A 214 11.81 31.79 -25.07
N GLN A 215 10.74 32.08 -25.81
CA GLN A 215 9.83 33.19 -25.52
C GLN A 215 9.05 32.95 -24.22
N HIS A 216 8.54 31.74 -24.00
CA HIS A 216 7.84 31.38 -22.75
C HIS A 216 8.77 31.29 -21.54
N SER A 217 10.07 31.08 -21.77
CA SER A 217 11.08 30.93 -20.71
C SER A 217 11.99 32.15 -20.57
N GLN A 218 11.53 33.32 -21.01
CA GLN A 218 12.29 34.57 -20.87
C GLN A 218 12.61 34.84 -19.38
N GLY A 219 13.90 35.02 -19.08
CA GLY A 219 14.40 35.24 -17.71
C GLY A 219 14.55 33.99 -16.85
N ARG A 220 14.21 32.80 -17.36
CA ARG A 220 14.38 31.52 -16.64
C ARG A 220 15.54 30.70 -17.23
N PRO A 221 16.32 29.99 -16.40
CA PRO A 221 17.37 29.11 -16.90
C PRO A 221 16.77 27.89 -17.60
N LEU A 222 17.18 27.67 -18.85
CA LEU A 222 16.91 26.51 -19.67
C LEU A 222 18.15 25.62 -19.73
N ASN A 223 17.95 24.32 -19.62
CA ASN A 223 19.01 23.35 -19.84
C ASN A 223 19.09 23.02 -21.33
N VAL A 224 20.30 23.03 -21.88
CA VAL A 224 20.58 22.73 -23.28
C VAL A 224 21.71 21.71 -23.32
N THR A 225 21.49 20.58 -23.98
CA THR A 225 22.50 19.53 -24.15
C THR A 225 23.06 19.61 -25.56
N VAL A 226 24.37 19.81 -25.66
CA VAL A 226 25.09 19.90 -26.93
C VAL A 226 26.18 18.83 -27.02
N ILE A 227 26.58 18.49 -28.23
CA ILE A 227 27.73 17.62 -28.51
C ILE A 227 28.83 18.50 -29.10
N ARG A 228 29.99 18.50 -28.44
CA ARG A 228 31.20 19.19 -28.90
C ARG A 228 32.32 18.17 -29.01
N ARG A 229 32.87 17.99 -30.22
CA ARG A 229 33.93 17.00 -30.51
C ARG A 229 33.58 15.56 -30.07
N GLY A 230 32.29 15.20 -30.13
CA GLY A 230 31.79 13.88 -29.74
C GLY A 230 31.47 13.72 -28.25
N GLU A 231 31.74 14.72 -27.41
CA GLU A 231 31.40 14.72 -25.99
C GLU A 231 30.11 15.49 -25.72
N ARG A 232 29.21 14.93 -24.89
CA ARG A 232 27.99 15.60 -24.45
C ARG A 232 28.33 16.64 -23.38
N GLN A 233 27.94 17.88 -23.59
CA GLN A 233 28.06 18.98 -22.62
C GLN A 233 26.67 19.53 -22.31
N GLN A 234 26.36 19.66 -21.02
CA GLN A 234 25.12 20.28 -20.56
C GLN A 234 25.39 21.74 -20.20
N LEU A 235 24.69 22.64 -20.88
CA LEU A 235 24.83 24.08 -20.75
C LEU A 235 23.54 24.66 -20.15
N ARG A 236 23.69 25.74 -19.38
CA ARG A 236 22.56 26.48 -18.83
C ARG A 236 22.44 27.81 -19.55
N LEU A 237 21.36 27.97 -20.30
CA LEU A 237 21.10 29.15 -21.10
C LEU A 237 19.92 29.93 -20.51
N VAL A 238 20.05 31.25 -20.36
CA VAL A 238 18.99 32.11 -19.82
C VAL A 238 18.55 33.10 -20.91
N PRO A 239 17.37 32.93 -21.53
CA PRO A 239 16.89 33.85 -22.56
C PRO A 239 16.65 35.25 -22.00
N THR A 240 17.35 36.26 -22.49
CA THR A 240 17.21 37.64 -22.03
C THR A 240 17.30 38.61 -23.22
N ARG A 241 16.70 39.80 -23.08
CA ARG A 241 16.87 40.86 -24.09
C ARG A 241 18.31 41.37 -24.03
N TRP A 242 18.97 41.43 -25.16
CA TRP A 242 20.36 41.86 -25.30
C TRP A 242 20.48 42.87 -26.46
N ALA A 243 21.67 43.39 -26.71
CA ALA A 243 21.90 44.47 -27.69
C ALA A 243 21.64 44.08 -29.16
N GLY A 244 21.51 42.79 -29.46
CA GLY A 244 21.22 42.29 -30.81
C GLY A 244 19.77 41.87 -31.03
N LYS A 245 19.52 41.15 -32.13
CA LYS A 245 18.18 40.69 -32.50
C LYS A 245 17.79 39.44 -31.70
N GLY A 246 16.60 39.44 -31.11
CA GLY A 246 16.02 38.29 -30.40
C GLY A 246 16.46 38.14 -28.94
N LEU A 247 16.22 36.94 -28.36
CA LEU A 247 16.41 36.65 -26.92
C LEU A 247 17.64 35.77 -26.61
N LEU A 248 18.34 35.26 -27.63
CA LEU A 248 19.44 34.31 -27.49
C LEU A 248 20.76 34.79 -28.11
N GLY A 249 20.67 35.40 -29.30
CA GLY A 249 21.83 35.87 -30.07
C GLY A 249 22.68 34.77 -30.71
N CYS A 250 22.10 33.60 -30.97
CA CYS A 250 22.69 32.54 -31.77
C CYS A 250 21.83 32.22 -33.00
N ASN A 251 22.49 31.85 -34.11
CA ASN A 251 21.84 31.33 -35.29
C ASN A 251 21.91 29.80 -35.27
N ILE A 252 20.75 29.16 -35.28
CA ILE A 252 20.60 27.70 -35.20
C ILE A 252 20.04 27.23 -36.53
N VAL A 253 20.68 26.23 -37.14
CA VAL A 253 20.24 25.61 -38.39
C VAL A 253 19.81 24.16 -38.12
N PRO A 254 18.66 23.71 -38.64
CA PRO A 254 18.25 22.31 -38.49
C PRO A 254 19.22 21.42 -39.28
N LEU A 255 19.58 20.28 -38.71
CA LEU A 255 20.33 19.25 -39.41
C LEU A 255 19.31 18.40 -40.18
N GLN A 256 19.09 18.72 -41.47
CA GLN A 256 18.33 17.84 -42.36
C GLN A 256 19.19 16.61 -42.65
N ARG A 257 18.70 15.43 -42.26
CA ARG A 257 19.18 14.12 -42.74
C ARG A 257 17.99 13.32 -43.25
#